data_AF-A0A4R9WPT6-F1
#
_entry.id   AF-A0A4R9WPT6-F1
#
_cell.length_a   1.000
_cell.length_b   1.000
_cell.length_c   1.000
_cell.angle_alpha   90.00
_cell.angle_beta   90.00
_cell.angle_gamma   90.00
#
_symmetry.space_group_name_H-M   'P 1'
#
loop_
_entity.id
_entity.type
_entity.pdbx_description
1 polymer ?
#
loop_
_entity_poly.entity_id
_entity_poly.type
_entity_poly.pdbx_seq_one_letter_code
_entity_poly.pdbx_strand_id
1 'polypeptide(L)'
;MFSRSLVATAMVAFALLVSSCSDVPIAPPSADLPARFAGAPPKPQLHVSPIKAEWWSGFADKELAVLIATGRSQNPRLRQASAKVEQARAEVGIASSSLFPSLSAGVGSSRGDKYGFGTSHSNKYSTVSGDWTVDLFGAKHAQKRAAEAKLAAAISDQTQAENELLASIASTYVDVRYYQRRIQISERHGGKPAAQSRLRAR
;
A
#
# COMPACT_ATOMS: atom_id res chain seq x y z
N MET A 1 26.60 -38.95 43.45
CA MET A 1 26.01 -37.72 44.04
C MET A 1 26.45 -36.55 43.19
N PHE A 2 25.66 -36.15 42.19
CA PHE A 2 25.94 -34.93 41.43
C PHE A 2 25.86 -33.74 42.39
N SER A 3 26.91 -32.91 42.44
CA SER A 3 26.95 -31.81 43.40
C SER A 3 25.80 -30.84 43.09
N ARG A 4 25.08 -30.42 44.13
CA ARG A 4 23.94 -29.49 44.01
C ARG A 4 24.35 -28.20 43.28
N SER A 5 25.63 -27.85 43.37
CA SER A 5 26.27 -26.72 42.69
C SER A 5 26.27 -26.86 41.16
N LEU A 6 26.48 -28.07 40.62
CA LEU A 6 26.60 -28.33 39.18
C LEU A 6 25.22 -28.35 38.49
N VAL A 7 24.19 -28.80 39.21
CA VAL A 7 22.79 -28.71 38.77
C VAL A 7 22.30 -27.26 38.74
N ALA A 8 22.71 -26.44 39.72
CA ALA A 8 22.35 -25.04 39.79
C ALA A 8 22.96 -24.20 38.66
N THR A 9 24.25 -24.39 38.31
CA THR A 9 24.87 -23.69 37.17
C THR A 9 24.27 -24.10 35.83
N ALA A 10 23.91 -25.37 35.65
CA ALA A 10 23.24 -25.84 34.43
C ALA A 10 21.84 -25.22 34.26
N MET A 11 21.05 -25.10 35.35
CA MET A 11 19.75 -24.42 35.31
C MET A 11 19.88 -22.93 34.97
N VAL A 12 20.87 -22.23 35.53
CA VAL A 12 21.10 -20.80 35.26
C VAL A 12 21.54 -20.58 33.82
N ALA A 13 22.43 -21.42 33.28
CA ALA A 13 22.85 -21.35 31.88
C ALA A 13 21.69 -21.64 30.91
N PHE A 14 20.83 -22.61 31.23
CA PHE A 14 19.63 -22.90 30.45
C PHE A 14 18.62 -21.73 30.50
N ALA A 15 18.41 -21.12 31.67
CA ALA A 15 17.55 -19.95 31.80
C ALA A 15 18.07 -18.73 31.00
N LEU A 16 19.39 -18.53 30.96
CA LEU A 16 20.03 -17.49 30.15
C LEU A 16 19.88 -17.74 28.64
N LEU A 17 19.95 -19.00 28.20
CA LEU A 17 19.77 -19.38 26.78
C LEU A 17 18.31 -19.22 26.30
N VAL A 18 17.33 -19.38 27.20
CA VAL A 18 15.90 -19.28 26.85
C VAL A 18 15.39 -17.82 26.90
N SER A 19 16.14 -16.89 27.50
CA SER A 19 15.71 -15.49 27.66
C SER A 19 15.92 -14.59 26.43
N SER A 20 16.34 -15.12 25.27
CA SER A 20 16.46 -14.36 24.03
C SER A 20 15.15 -14.40 23.22
N CYS A 21 14.08 -13.81 23.76
CA CYS A 21 12.87 -13.56 22.97
C CYS A 21 13.08 -12.26 22.17
N SER A 22 12.95 -12.30 20.84
CA SER A 22 13.14 -11.12 20.00
C SER A 22 11.82 -10.37 19.82
N ASP A 23 11.65 -9.28 20.58
CA ASP A 23 10.71 -8.23 20.22
C ASP A 23 11.50 -7.08 19.62
N VAL A 24 11.10 -6.65 18.42
CA VAL A 24 11.76 -5.55 17.71
C VAL A 24 10.83 -4.34 17.82
N PRO A 25 11.11 -3.38 18.72
CA PRO A 25 10.29 -2.19 18.85
C PRO A 25 10.44 -1.34 17.58
N ILE A 26 9.33 -1.10 16.90
CA ILE A 26 9.27 -0.18 15.75
C ILE A 26 8.93 1.21 16.28
N ALA A 27 9.95 2.06 16.42
CA ALA A 27 9.73 3.46 16.72
C ALA A 27 9.20 4.19 15.48
N PRO A 28 8.23 5.11 15.61
CA PRO A 28 7.83 5.97 14.51
C PRO A 28 9.04 6.77 13.99
N PRO A 29 9.21 6.93 12.67
CA PRO A 29 10.28 7.78 12.15
C PRO A 29 10.05 9.23 12.59
N SER A 30 11.06 9.84 13.21
CA SER A 30 11.04 11.28 13.50
C SER A 30 11.48 12.05 12.25
N ALA A 31 10.63 12.93 11.75
CA ALA A 31 11.02 13.89 10.72
C ALA A 31 11.45 15.21 11.39
N ASP A 32 12.62 15.73 11.00
CA ASP A 32 13.05 17.06 11.41
C ASP A 32 12.31 18.10 10.55
N LEU A 33 11.17 18.55 11.04
CA LEU A 33 10.30 19.51 10.39
C LEU A 33 10.34 20.84 11.13
N PRO A 34 10.31 21.98 10.42
CA PRO A 34 10.23 23.27 11.09
C PRO A 34 8.90 23.35 11.86
N ALA A 35 8.93 23.99 13.04
CA ALA A 35 7.72 24.22 13.84
C ALA A 35 6.63 25.02 13.10
N ARG A 36 7.01 25.72 12.02
CA ARG A 36 6.10 26.44 11.12
C ARG A 36 6.63 26.42 9.69
N PHE A 37 5.72 26.29 8.73
CA PHE A 37 6.02 26.53 7.32
C PHE A 37 6.17 28.03 7.05
N ALA A 38 7.03 28.39 6.09
CA ALA A 38 7.15 29.77 5.64
C ALA A 38 5.81 30.28 5.09
N GLY A 39 5.38 31.47 5.51
CA GLY A 39 4.08 32.05 5.13
C GLY A 39 2.91 31.68 6.07
N ALA A 40 3.12 30.84 7.09
CA ALA A 40 2.10 30.58 8.10
C ALA A 40 1.81 31.84 8.96
N PRO A 41 0.53 32.14 9.26
CA PRO A 41 0.17 33.32 10.06
C PRO A 41 0.73 33.25 11.49
N PRO A 42 1.02 34.39 12.15
CA PRO A 42 1.70 34.45 13.46
C PRO A 42 0.98 33.73 14.60
N LYS A 43 -0.35 33.63 14.51
CA LYS A 43 -1.18 32.80 15.36
C LYS A 43 -1.79 31.70 14.48
N PRO A 44 -1.28 30.46 14.53
CA PRO A 44 -1.94 29.36 13.87
C PRO A 44 -3.31 29.20 14.55
N GLN A 45 -4.38 29.63 13.89
CA GLN A 45 -5.70 29.11 14.21
C GLN A 45 -5.67 27.66 13.72
N LEU A 46 -5.11 26.77 14.52
CA LEU A 46 -4.98 25.37 14.18
C LEU A 46 -6.35 24.69 14.39
N HIS A 47 -7.38 25.19 13.70
CA HIS A 47 -8.52 24.34 13.36
C HIS A 47 -8.02 23.43 12.24
N VAL A 48 -7.36 22.33 12.63
CA VAL A 48 -7.20 21.17 11.75
C VAL A 48 -8.58 20.56 11.60
N SER A 49 -9.45 21.25 10.87
CA SER A 49 -10.66 20.62 10.38
C SER A 49 -10.19 19.54 9.41
N PRO A 50 -10.64 18.29 9.58
CA PRO A 50 -10.31 17.26 8.61
C PRO A 50 -10.71 17.77 7.22
N ILE A 51 -9.79 17.63 6.26
CA ILE A 51 -10.09 17.95 4.87
C ILE A 51 -11.34 17.15 4.51
N LYS A 52 -12.42 17.85 4.14
CA LYS A 52 -13.66 17.19 3.75
C LYS A 52 -13.35 16.23 2.60
N ALA A 53 -13.90 15.03 2.67
CA ALA A 53 -13.74 14.03 1.60
C ALA A 53 -14.11 14.61 0.23
N GLU A 54 -15.12 15.51 0.19
CA GLU A 54 -15.58 16.19 -1.03
C GLU A 54 -15.14 17.66 -1.08
N TRP A 55 -13.86 17.95 -0.82
CA TRP A 55 -13.32 19.31 -0.82
C TRP A 55 -13.60 20.07 -2.13
N TRP A 56 -13.73 19.37 -3.27
CA TRP A 56 -14.06 19.95 -4.57
C TRP A 56 -15.48 20.56 -4.63
N SER A 57 -16.36 20.23 -3.68
CA SER A 57 -17.69 20.86 -3.57
C SER A 57 -17.60 22.38 -3.38
N GLY A 58 -16.47 22.88 -2.86
CA GLY A 58 -16.21 24.32 -2.72
C GLY A 58 -16.16 25.10 -4.04
N PHE A 59 -15.95 24.44 -5.19
CA PHE A 59 -16.01 25.09 -6.51
C PHE A 59 -17.43 25.39 -6.97
N ALA A 60 -18.45 24.79 -6.34
CA ALA A 60 -19.87 24.97 -6.66
C ALA A 60 -20.24 24.72 -8.14
N ASP A 61 -19.50 23.86 -8.84
CA ASP A 61 -19.72 23.52 -10.25
C ASP A 61 -20.15 22.05 -10.40
N LYS A 62 -21.32 21.83 -11.03
CA LYS A 62 -21.90 20.50 -11.23
C LYS A 62 -21.11 19.66 -12.24
N GLU A 63 -20.50 20.29 -13.24
CA GLU A 63 -19.72 19.56 -14.25
C GLU A 63 -18.48 18.90 -13.63
N LEU A 64 -17.81 19.60 -12.70
CA LEU A 64 -16.69 19.04 -11.95
C LEU A 64 -17.10 17.81 -11.13
N ALA A 65 -18.27 17.85 -10.48
CA ALA A 65 -18.78 16.73 -9.70
C ALA A 65 -19.01 15.48 -10.56
N VAL A 66 -19.56 15.66 -11.78
CA VAL A 66 -19.77 14.58 -12.75
C VAL A 66 -18.44 14.00 -13.22
N LEU A 67 -17.45 14.85 -13.53
CA LEU A 67 -16.12 14.40 -13.95
C LEU A 67 -15.41 13.60 -12.86
N ILE A 68 -15.52 14.03 -11.60
CA ILE A 68 -14.96 13.31 -10.45
C ILE A 68 -15.63 11.95 -10.27
N ALA A 69 -16.96 11.88 -10.31
CA ALA A 69 -17.68 10.62 -10.18
C ALA A 69 -17.33 9.64 -11.32
N THR A 70 -17.21 10.16 -12.54
CA THR A 70 -16.81 9.38 -13.72
C THR A 70 -15.36 8.89 -13.57
N GLY A 71 -14.45 9.77 -13.15
CA GLY A 71 -13.06 9.43 -12.89
C GLY A 71 -12.93 8.32 -11.85
N ARG A 72 -13.58 8.44 -10.69
CA ARG A 72 -13.51 7.43 -9.63
C ARG A 72 -14.02 6.06 -10.07
N SER A 73 -15.11 6.02 -10.84
CA SER A 73 -15.72 4.75 -11.29
C SER A 73 -14.97 4.06 -12.44
N GLN A 74 -14.27 4.81 -13.30
CA GLN A 74 -13.67 4.27 -14.51
C GLN A 74 -12.14 4.22 -14.49
N ASN A 75 -11.48 4.78 -13.47
CA ASN A 75 -10.01 4.88 -13.47
C ASN A 75 -9.31 3.52 -13.23
N PRO A 76 -8.48 3.04 -14.18
CA PRO A 76 -7.75 1.77 -14.03
C PRO A 76 -6.71 1.77 -12.90
N ARG A 77 -6.11 2.91 -12.56
CA ARG A 77 -5.13 3.03 -11.46
C ARG A 77 -5.78 2.77 -10.11
N LEU A 78 -7.01 3.24 -9.90
CA LEU A 78 -7.76 2.92 -8.66
C LEU A 78 -8.08 1.44 -8.55
N ARG A 79 -8.47 0.81 -9.67
CA ARG A 79 -8.69 -0.64 -9.74
C ARG A 79 -7.41 -1.41 -9.44
N GLN A 80 -6.27 -0.96 -9.97
CA GLN A 80 -4.97 -1.55 -9.70
C GLN A 80 -4.58 -1.39 -8.22
N ALA A 81 -4.83 -0.22 -7.61
CA ALA A 81 -4.55 0.01 -6.21
C ALA A 81 -5.41 -0.89 -5.30
N SER A 82 -6.71 -1.03 -5.59
CA SER A 82 -7.58 -1.98 -4.90
C SER A 82 -7.09 -3.43 -5.03
N ALA A 83 -6.66 -3.86 -6.22
CA ALA A 83 -6.10 -5.20 -6.42
C ALA A 83 -4.81 -5.42 -5.60
N LYS A 84 -3.96 -4.39 -5.46
CA LYS A 84 -2.77 -4.46 -4.59
C LYS A 84 -3.12 -4.62 -3.12
N VAL A 85 -4.20 -3.99 -2.64
CA VAL A 85 -4.69 -4.18 -1.27
C VAL A 85 -5.13 -5.63 -1.05
N GLU A 86 -5.88 -6.21 -1.99
CA GLU A 86 -6.29 -7.62 -1.92
C GLU A 86 -5.09 -8.58 -1.98
N GLN A 87 -4.09 -8.29 -2.83
CA GLN A 87 -2.84 -9.04 -2.87
C GLN A 87 -2.13 -8.99 -1.52
N ALA A 88 -1.95 -7.80 -0.93
CA ALA A 88 -1.28 -7.65 0.36
C ALA A 88 -2.06 -8.37 1.49
N ARG A 89 -3.40 -8.39 1.43
CA ARG A 89 -4.23 -9.15 2.36
C ARG A 89 -3.99 -10.66 2.23
N ALA A 90 -3.87 -11.17 1.01
CA ALA A 90 -3.53 -12.58 0.77
C ALA A 90 -2.12 -12.91 1.29
N GLU A 91 -1.15 -12.00 1.14
CA GLU A 91 0.20 -12.15 1.69
C GLU A 91 0.20 -12.23 3.22
N VAL A 92 -0.66 -11.47 3.92
CA VAL A 92 -0.88 -11.64 5.37
C VAL A 92 -1.40 -13.04 5.69
N GLY A 93 -2.33 -13.56 4.88
CA GLY A 93 -2.83 -14.94 5.01
C GLY A 93 -1.73 -15.98 4.87
N ILE A 94 -0.87 -15.86 3.86
CA ILE A 94 0.29 -16.74 3.62
C ILE A 94 1.30 -16.64 4.77
N ALA A 95 1.60 -15.43 5.24
CA ALA A 95 2.50 -15.26 6.39
C ALA A 95 1.90 -15.88 7.66
N SER A 96 0.58 -15.76 7.85
CA SER A 96 -0.14 -16.36 8.98
C SER A 96 -0.18 -17.89 8.90
N SER A 97 -0.30 -18.48 7.70
CA SER A 97 -0.32 -19.94 7.55
C SER A 97 1.00 -20.59 7.97
N SER A 98 2.12 -19.86 7.85
CA SER A 98 3.44 -20.34 8.26
C SER A 98 3.61 -20.56 9.77
N LEU A 99 2.65 -20.13 10.59
CA LEU A 99 2.61 -20.39 12.03
C LEU A 99 2.01 -21.76 12.37
N PHE A 100 1.36 -22.40 11.40
CA PHE A 100 0.68 -23.68 11.58
C PHE A 100 1.42 -24.82 10.87
N PRO A 101 1.20 -26.08 11.28
CA PRO A 101 1.70 -27.24 10.55
C PRO A 101 1.24 -27.26 9.10
N SER A 102 2.15 -27.56 8.19
CA SER A 102 1.83 -27.87 6.80
C SER A 102 1.60 -29.37 6.66
N LEU A 103 0.61 -29.77 5.86
CA LEU A 103 0.29 -31.15 5.54
C LEU A 103 0.28 -31.29 4.02
N SER A 104 1.00 -32.30 3.53
CA SER A 104 1.11 -32.63 2.12
C SER A 104 0.79 -34.10 1.92
N ALA A 105 0.03 -34.38 0.86
CA ALA A 105 -0.26 -35.73 0.42
C ALA A 105 0.09 -35.83 -1.07
N GLY A 106 0.73 -36.94 -1.45
CA GLY A 106 1.20 -37.17 -2.80
C GLY A 106 0.96 -38.61 -3.22
N VAL A 107 0.69 -38.80 -4.51
CA VAL A 107 0.67 -40.11 -5.15
C VAL A 107 1.60 -40.05 -6.35
N GLY A 108 2.44 -41.08 -6.50
CA GLY A 108 3.47 -41.11 -7.52
C GLY A 108 3.62 -42.50 -8.11
N SER A 109 4.10 -42.53 -9.35
CA SER A 109 4.55 -43.75 -10.01
C SER A 109 5.89 -43.47 -10.65
N SER A 110 6.88 -44.28 -10.32
CA SER A 110 8.20 -44.25 -10.95
C SER A 110 8.36 -45.50 -11.80
N ARG A 111 8.85 -45.34 -13.03
CA ARG A 111 9.19 -46.46 -13.92
C ARG A 111 10.60 -46.26 -14.43
N GLY A 112 11.46 -47.24 -14.22
CA GLY A 112 12.86 -47.16 -14.61
C GLY A 112 13.39 -48.53 -14.99
N ASP A 113 14.30 -48.54 -15.94
CA ASP A 113 15.18 -49.68 -16.18
C ASP A 113 16.51 -49.36 -15.50
N LYS A 114 16.71 -49.93 -14.31
CA LYS A 114 17.86 -49.63 -13.45
C LYS A 114 19.19 -49.99 -14.11
N TYR A 115 19.18 -50.91 -15.07
CA TYR A 115 20.40 -51.50 -15.65
C TYR A 115 20.48 -51.38 -17.18
N GLY A 116 19.45 -50.88 -17.86
CA GLY A 116 19.45 -50.63 -19.31
C GLY A 116 19.30 -51.89 -20.18
N PHE A 117 18.92 -53.02 -19.58
CA PHE A 117 18.76 -54.31 -20.27
C PHE A 117 17.34 -54.56 -20.80
N GLY A 118 16.49 -53.53 -20.86
CA GLY A 118 15.09 -53.62 -21.29
C GLY A 118 14.12 -54.10 -20.22
N THR A 119 14.59 -54.39 -18.99
CA THR A 119 13.74 -54.90 -17.90
C THR A 119 13.28 -53.74 -17.01
N SER A 120 12.13 -53.18 -17.35
CA SER A 120 11.58 -52.03 -16.65
C SER A 120 10.78 -52.43 -15.40
N HIS A 121 11.11 -51.82 -14.26
CA HIS A 121 10.34 -51.93 -13.03
C HIS A 121 9.48 -50.68 -12.84
N SER A 122 8.21 -50.88 -12.49
CA SER A 122 7.30 -49.80 -12.10
C SER A 122 6.99 -49.91 -10.62
N ASN A 123 7.14 -48.81 -9.89
CA ASN A 123 6.75 -48.70 -8.49
C ASN A 123 5.70 -47.60 -8.34
N LYS A 124 4.63 -47.87 -7.59
CA LYS A 124 3.60 -46.90 -7.23
C LYS A 124 3.68 -46.64 -5.74
N TYR A 125 3.56 -45.38 -5.33
CA TYR A 125 3.64 -45.00 -3.93
C TYR A 125 2.69 -43.86 -3.61
N SER A 126 2.30 -43.80 -2.34
CA SER A 126 1.53 -42.70 -1.76
C SER A 126 2.25 -42.23 -0.51
N THR A 127 2.33 -40.92 -0.33
CA THR A 127 3.00 -40.29 0.83
C THR A 127 2.05 -39.32 1.48
N VAL A 128 2.05 -39.30 2.81
CA VAL A 128 1.49 -38.21 3.61
C VAL A 128 2.61 -37.73 4.51
N SER A 129 2.90 -36.44 4.45
CA SER A 129 3.96 -35.79 5.22
C SER A 129 3.42 -34.51 5.84
N GLY A 130 3.93 -34.17 7.02
CA GLY A 130 3.69 -32.88 7.64
C GLY A 130 4.96 -32.30 8.20
N ASP A 131 5.09 -30.99 8.12
CA ASP A 131 6.20 -30.22 8.65
C ASP A 131 5.66 -29.10 9.53
N TRP A 132 6.31 -28.90 10.68
CA TRP A 132 6.01 -27.79 11.55
C TRP A 132 7.27 -27.40 12.31
N THR A 133 7.57 -26.10 12.27
CA THR A 133 8.68 -25.53 13.03
C THR A 133 8.09 -24.61 14.09
N VAL A 134 8.36 -24.92 15.36
CA VAL A 134 7.94 -24.07 16.48
C VAL A 134 8.69 -22.74 16.42
N ASP A 135 7.95 -21.64 16.53
CA ASP A 135 8.54 -20.29 16.50
C ASP A 135 9.00 -19.86 17.90
N LEU A 136 10.13 -20.42 18.37
CA LEU A 136 10.67 -20.10 19.71
C LEU A 136 11.13 -18.65 19.84
N PHE A 137 11.64 -18.06 18.76
CA PHE A 137 12.30 -16.74 18.77
C PHE A 137 11.45 -15.61 18.17
N GLY A 138 10.27 -15.92 17.62
CA GLY A 138 9.33 -14.93 17.08
C GLY A 138 9.56 -14.55 15.61
N ALA A 139 10.38 -15.30 14.87
CA ALA A 139 10.69 -15.01 13.46
C ALA A 139 9.45 -15.09 12.55
N LYS A 140 8.59 -16.09 12.76
CA LYS A 140 7.34 -16.24 11.98
C LYS A 140 6.32 -15.17 12.36
N HIS A 141 6.22 -14.85 13.66
CA HIS A 141 5.40 -13.73 14.11
C HIS A 141 5.89 -12.38 13.55
N ALA A 142 7.20 -12.15 13.50
CA ALA A 142 7.78 -10.95 12.88
C ALA A 142 7.48 -10.89 11.37
N GLN A 143 7.55 -12.02 10.65
CA GLN A 143 7.17 -12.10 9.25
C GLN A 143 5.70 -11.75 9.02
N LYS A 144 4.79 -12.23 9.89
CA LYS A 144 3.37 -11.85 9.85
C LYS A 144 3.17 -10.36 10.09
N ARG A 145 3.78 -9.79 11.14
CA ARG A 145 3.72 -8.34 11.43
C ARG A 145 4.22 -7.50 10.25
N ALA A 146 5.29 -7.95 9.59
CA ALA A 146 5.81 -7.28 8.39
C ALA A 146 4.80 -7.31 7.22
N ALA A 147 4.08 -8.43 7.02
CA ALA A 147 3.02 -8.51 6.02
C ALA A 147 1.83 -7.59 6.38
N GLU A 148 1.45 -7.50 7.65
CA GLU A 148 0.38 -6.58 8.11
C GLU A 148 0.76 -5.11 7.88
N ALA A 149 2.02 -4.75 8.13
CA ALA A 149 2.53 -3.42 7.84
C ALA A 149 2.49 -3.10 6.32
N LYS A 150 2.80 -4.08 5.47
CA LYS A 150 2.67 -3.93 4.00
C LYS A 150 1.21 -3.75 3.56
N LEU A 151 0.26 -4.44 4.20
CA LEU A 151 -1.16 -4.24 3.95
C LEU A 151 -1.60 -2.81 4.33
N ALA A 152 -1.16 -2.32 5.50
CA ALA A 152 -1.43 -0.94 5.90
C ALA A 152 -0.85 0.09 4.92
N ALA A 153 0.37 -0.15 4.40
CA ALA A 153 0.97 0.67 3.36
C ALA A 153 0.15 0.63 2.05
N ALA A 154 -0.27 -0.55 1.60
CA ALA A 154 -1.10 -0.68 0.39
C ALA A 154 -2.45 0.07 0.48
N ILE A 155 -3.08 0.09 1.66
CA ILE A 155 -4.30 0.87 1.90
C ILE A 155 -4.02 2.37 1.81
N SER A 156 -2.86 2.80 2.31
CA SER A 156 -2.42 4.20 2.24
C SER A 156 -2.14 4.61 0.80
N ASP A 157 -1.47 3.74 0.02
CA ASP A 157 -1.22 3.94 -1.41
C ASP A 157 -2.52 4.04 -2.22
N GLN A 158 -3.55 3.26 -1.88
CA GLN A 158 -4.88 3.36 -2.51
C GLN A 158 -5.50 4.73 -2.25
N THR A 159 -5.45 5.20 -1.01
CA THR A 159 -5.96 6.52 -0.63
C THR A 159 -5.19 7.63 -1.34
N GLN A 160 -3.87 7.49 -1.47
CA GLN A 160 -3.03 8.42 -2.20
C GLN A 160 -3.37 8.47 -3.69
N ALA A 161 -3.56 7.31 -4.34
CA ALA A 161 -3.97 7.25 -5.75
C ALA A 161 -5.31 7.93 -5.99
N GLU A 162 -6.25 7.84 -5.04
CA GLU A 162 -7.52 8.57 -5.09
C GLU A 162 -7.31 10.08 -4.98
N ASN A 163 -6.49 10.54 -4.03
CA ASN A 163 -6.18 11.96 -3.88
C ASN A 163 -5.49 12.54 -5.13
N GLU A 164 -4.54 11.82 -5.71
CA GLU A 164 -3.86 12.22 -6.95
C GLU A 164 -4.82 12.32 -8.13
N LEU A 165 -5.76 11.37 -8.27
CA LEU A 165 -6.80 11.42 -9.29
C LEU A 165 -7.68 12.66 -9.12
N LEU A 166 -8.17 12.91 -7.90
CA LEU A 166 -9.03 14.05 -7.61
C LEU A 166 -8.32 15.37 -7.87
N ALA A 167 -7.07 15.50 -7.42
CA ALA A 167 -6.23 16.67 -7.66
C ALA A 167 -6.02 16.91 -9.16
N SER A 168 -5.69 15.86 -9.93
CA SER A 168 -5.50 15.95 -11.37
C SER A 168 -6.76 16.36 -12.12
N ILE A 169 -7.92 15.81 -11.76
CA ILE A 169 -9.19 16.20 -12.39
C ILE A 169 -9.48 17.67 -12.09
N ALA A 170 -9.34 18.09 -10.84
CA ALA A 170 -9.61 19.47 -10.44
C ALA A 170 -8.67 20.47 -11.12
N SER A 171 -7.36 20.18 -11.20
CA SER A 171 -6.40 21.07 -11.85
C SER A 171 -6.68 21.21 -13.35
N THR A 172 -6.88 20.09 -14.05
CA THR A 172 -7.20 20.12 -15.48
C THR A 172 -8.52 20.81 -15.75
N TYR A 173 -9.51 20.66 -14.87
CA TYR A 173 -10.79 21.34 -14.98
C TYR A 173 -10.66 22.86 -14.86
N VAL A 174 -9.87 23.34 -13.90
CA VAL A 174 -9.58 24.77 -13.73
C VAL A 174 -8.92 25.33 -15.00
N ASP A 175 -7.97 24.61 -15.59
CA ASP A 175 -7.34 25.02 -16.86
C ASP A 175 -8.37 25.14 -18.00
N VAL A 176 -9.27 24.16 -18.13
CA VAL A 176 -10.34 24.20 -19.13
C VAL A 176 -11.23 25.44 -18.94
N ARG A 177 -11.68 25.71 -17.71
CA ARG A 177 -12.49 26.90 -17.41
C ARG A 177 -11.72 28.20 -17.69
N TYR A 178 -10.43 28.23 -17.39
CA TYR A 178 -9.56 29.37 -17.71
C TYR A 178 -9.49 29.62 -19.21
N TYR A 179 -9.25 28.61 -20.04
CA TYR A 179 -9.17 28.76 -21.49
C TYR A 179 -10.52 29.14 -22.12
N GLN A 180 -11.63 28.54 -21.66
CA GLN A 180 -12.98 28.93 -22.06
C GLN A 180 -13.20 30.42 -21.80
N ARG A 181 -12.79 30.91 -20.62
CA ARG A 181 -12.93 32.32 -20.28
C ARG A 181 -12.07 33.23 -21.14
N ARG A 182 -10.85 32.82 -21.48
CA ARG A 182 -9.96 33.57 -22.38
C ARG A 182 -10.53 33.70 -23.79
N ILE A 183 -11.11 32.64 -24.34
CA ILE A 183 -11.76 32.66 -25.66
C ILE A 183 -12.93 33.65 -25.66
N GLN A 184 -13.82 33.57 -24.66
CA GLN A 184 -14.96 34.50 -24.53
C GLN A 184 -14.55 35.98 -24.43
N ILE A 185 -13.42 36.27 -23.77
CA ILE A 185 -12.87 37.63 -23.70
C ILE A 185 -12.33 38.04 -25.08
N SER A 186 -11.56 37.16 -25.72
CA SER A 186 -11.02 37.39 -27.07
C SER A 186 -12.12 37.69 -28.10
N GLU A 187 -13.19 36.90 -28.13
CA GLU A 187 -14.32 37.07 -29.06
C GLU A 187 -15.06 38.39 -28.85
N ARG A 188 -15.27 38.80 -27.60
CA ARG A 188 -15.90 40.10 -27.28
C ARG A 188 -15.07 41.29 -27.77
N HIS A 189 -13.75 41.16 -27.80
CA HIS A 189 -12.85 42.20 -28.30
C HIS A 189 -12.64 42.10 -29.83
N GLY A 190 -12.54 40.89 -30.38
CA GLY A 190 -12.33 40.63 -31.80
C GLY A 190 -13.54 40.92 -32.70
N GLY A 191 -14.76 40.94 -32.13
CA GLY A 191 -15.98 41.33 -32.85
C GLY A 191 -16.21 42.84 -32.99
N LYS A 192 -15.35 43.70 -32.42
CA LYS A 192 -15.44 45.17 -32.59
C LYS A 192 -14.40 45.63 -33.63
N PRO A 193 -14.78 45.90 -34.90
CA PRO A 193 -13.84 46.51 -35.84
C PRO A 193 -13.35 47.85 -35.29
N ALA A 194 -12.08 48.14 -35.55
CA ALA A 194 -11.34 49.33 -35.16
C ALA A 194 -12.04 50.64 -35.60
N ALA A 195 -13.08 51.06 -34.90
CA ALA A 195 -13.69 52.38 -35.06
C ALA A 195 -12.82 53.49 -34.43
N GLN A 196 -11.76 53.12 -33.70
CA GLN A 196 -10.87 54.08 -33.02
C GLN A 196 -9.81 54.70 -33.93
N SER A 197 -9.58 54.20 -35.16
CA SER A 197 -8.61 54.80 -36.09
C SER A 197 -9.16 56.01 -36.86
N ARG A 198 -10.49 56.26 -36.85
CA ARG A 198 -11.10 57.40 -37.56
C ARG A 198 -11.32 58.66 -36.72
N LEU A 199 -11.06 58.62 -35.40
CA LEU A 199 -11.24 59.77 -34.50
C LEU A 199 -9.96 60.61 -34.26
N ARG A 200 -8.83 60.28 -34.92
CA ARG A 200 -7.57 61.04 -34.83
C ARG A 200 -7.18 61.79 -36.10
N ALA A 201 -8.13 62.01 -37.01
CA ALA A 201 -7.95 62.82 -38.21
C ALA A 201 -9.06 63.87 -38.33
N ARG A 202 -9.10 64.81 -37.37
CA ARG A 202 -9.71 66.14 -37.52
C ARG A 202 -8.98 67.13 -36.63
#